data_AF-A0A2S5WL82-F1
#
_entry.id   AF-A0A2S5WL82-F1
#
_cell.length_a   1.000
_cell.length_b   1.000
_cell.length_c   1.000
_cell.angle_alpha   90.00
_cell.angle_beta   90.00
_cell.angle_gamma   90.00
#
_symmetry.space_group_name_H-M   'P 1'
#
loop_
_entity.id
_entity.type
_entity.pdbx_description
1 polymer ?
#
loop_
_entity_poly.entity_id
_entity_poly.type
_entity_poly.pdbx_seq_one_letter_code
_entity_poly.pdbx_strand_id
1 'polypeptide(L)'
;MVLAGPPGAGKSTAKSEVLGERSEQYLTVDADEFKAMLLREALADGSYESFIKPEAVKSLEATGEQFFPLELASLVHEESSMLAKKLRDEALREGKNVIIDTVLSSETSARQLGQQLAAEGYTAEVLDVEVSYDISQGRIAKRWQQSYEEATEKGGLGGRWVPSEYARSVFNGPNGKTKSEAAAKVLAEECPVVQRYRVYRTTQESTHERPAVASWEVDMKRAAPGAALTTPKAAAAAEHYNIAHPQPPQIDPKRGSDLGR
;
A
#
# COMPACT_ATOMS: atom_id res chain seq x y z
N MET A 1 5.45 6.65 4.74
CA MET A 1 5.39 5.19 4.91
C MET A 1 4.76 4.58 3.67
N VAL A 2 5.28 3.44 3.20
CA VAL A 2 4.68 2.64 2.13
C VAL A 2 4.14 1.37 2.77
N LEU A 3 2.87 1.08 2.51
CA LEU A 3 2.20 -0.12 2.99
C LEU A 3 1.94 -1.02 1.77
N ALA A 4 2.49 -2.22 1.81
CA ALA A 4 2.40 -3.21 0.72
C ALA A 4 1.72 -4.49 1.22
N GLY A 5 1.18 -5.27 0.29
CA GLY A 5 0.58 -6.58 0.59
C GLY A 5 -0.68 -6.86 -0.22
N PRO A 6 -1.04 -8.14 -0.41
CA PRO A 6 -2.22 -8.53 -1.18
C PRO A 6 -3.52 -7.95 -0.60
N PRO A 7 -4.61 -7.89 -1.41
CA PRO A 7 -5.94 -7.61 -0.88
C PRO A 7 -6.29 -8.60 0.25
N GLY A 8 -6.95 -8.13 1.32
CA GLY A 8 -7.28 -8.97 2.47
C GLY A 8 -6.12 -9.28 3.42
N ALA A 9 -4.89 -8.81 3.18
CA ALA A 9 -3.76 -9.08 4.07
C ALA A 9 -3.91 -8.51 5.50
N GLY A 10 -4.76 -7.50 5.69
CA GLY A 10 -4.89 -6.81 6.98
C GLY A 10 -3.96 -5.60 7.14
N LYS A 11 -3.62 -4.95 6.02
CA LYS A 11 -2.80 -3.72 5.97
C LYS A 11 -3.26 -2.67 6.99
N SER A 12 -4.56 -2.39 7.08
CA SER A 12 -5.11 -1.42 8.03
C SER A 12 -4.85 -1.78 9.50
N THR A 13 -4.92 -3.07 9.84
CA THR A 13 -4.62 -3.56 11.20
C THR A 13 -3.14 -3.39 11.51
N ALA A 14 -2.25 -3.83 10.62
CA ALA A 14 -0.81 -3.68 10.79
C ALA A 14 -0.37 -2.21 10.85
N LYS A 15 -0.99 -1.34 10.04
CA LYS A 15 -0.81 0.12 10.08
C LYS A 15 -1.15 0.68 11.47
N SER A 16 -2.29 0.27 12.03
CA SER A 16 -2.73 0.70 13.36
C SER A 16 -1.77 0.23 14.45
N GLU A 17 -1.31 -1.03 14.40
CA GLU A 17 -0.34 -1.57 15.35
C GLU A 17 1.00 -0.83 15.31
N VAL A 18 1.46 -0.45 14.11
CA VAL A 18 2.77 0.20 13.91
C VAL A 18 2.76 1.70 14.22
N LEU A 19 1.72 2.41 13.79
CA LEU A 19 1.66 3.87 13.92
C LEU A 19 0.87 4.30 15.15
N GLY A 20 -0.14 3.54 15.59
CA GLY A 20 -1.07 3.96 16.63
C GLY A 20 -1.64 5.35 16.34
N GLU A 21 -1.63 6.20 17.37
CA GLU A 21 -2.06 7.61 17.29
C GLU A 21 -1.23 8.45 16.31
N ARG A 22 0.01 8.06 16.00
CA ARG A 22 0.83 8.78 15.01
C ARG A 22 0.20 8.76 13.62
N SER A 23 -0.70 7.82 13.34
CA SER A 23 -1.38 7.72 12.04
C SER A 23 -2.15 9.00 11.69
N GLU A 24 -2.63 9.77 12.68
CA GLU A 24 -3.33 11.06 12.47
C GLU A 24 -2.42 12.15 11.89
N GLN A 25 -1.10 12.00 12.03
CA GLN A 25 -0.11 12.93 11.48
C GLN A 25 0.19 12.65 10.01
N TYR A 26 -0.41 11.61 9.42
CA TYR A 26 -0.18 11.21 8.04
C TYR A 26 -1.44 11.37 7.19
N LEU A 27 -1.24 11.88 5.98
CA LEU A 27 -2.23 11.76 4.91
C LEU A 27 -2.17 10.33 4.34
N THR A 28 -3.25 9.56 4.50
CA THR A 28 -3.38 8.26 3.81
C THR A 28 -3.83 8.51 2.38
N VAL A 29 -3.10 7.95 1.42
CA VAL A 29 -3.48 7.92 0.01
C VAL A 29 -3.92 6.50 -0.31
N ASP A 30 -5.23 6.32 -0.49
CA ASP A 30 -5.87 5.06 -0.89
C ASP A 30 -6.79 5.30 -2.09
N ALA A 31 -6.56 4.54 -3.17
CA ALA A 31 -7.39 4.62 -4.36
C ALA A 31 -8.81 4.08 -4.13
N ASP A 32 -9.05 3.25 -3.11
CA ASP A 32 -10.40 2.76 -2.79
C ASP A 32 -11.29 3.84 -2.18
N GLU A 33 -10.73 4.81 -1.43
CA GLU A 33 -11.49 5.98 -0.96
C GLU A 33 -12.00 6.83 -2.13
N PHE A 34 -11.17 7.04 -3.14
CA PHE A 34 -11.58 7.75 -4.36
C PHE A 34 -12.67 7.02 -5.14
N LYS A 35 -12.68 5.68 -5.19
CA LYS A 35 -13.78 4.93 -5.82
C LYS A 35 -15.10 5.21 -5.13
N ALA A 36 -15.11 5.20 -3.80
CA ALA A 36 -16.31 5.51 -3.04
C ALA A 36 -16.78 6.96 -3.25
N MET A 37 -15.86 7.92 -3.33
CA MET A 37 -16.20 9.33 -3.63
C MET A 37 -16.77 9.50 -5.04
N LEU A 38 -16.12 8.93 -6.06
CA LEU A 38 -16.58 8.98 -7.45
C LEU A 38 -17.97 8.36 -7.61
N LEU A 39 -18.21 7.21 -6.98
CA LEU A 39 -19.51 6.54 -7.04
C LEU A 39 -20.61 7.33 -6.31
N ARG A 40 -20.30 8.02 -5.21
CA ARG A 40 -21.26 8.92 -4.55
C ARG A 40 -21.64 10.09 -5.43
N GLU A 41 -20.65 10.73 -6.05
CA GLU A 41 -20.91 11.85 -6.96
C GLU A 41 -21.74 11.38 -8.16
N ALA A 42 -21.38 10.23 -8.73
CA ALA A 42 -22.10 9.64 -9.85
C ALA A 42 -23.56 9.29 -9.54
N LEU A 43 -23.85 8.91 -8.28
CA LEU A 43 -25.22 8.70 -7.83
C LEU A 43 -25.95 10.03 -7.65
N ALA A 44 -25.28 11.04 -7.11
CA ALA A 44 -25.86 12.36 -6.84
C ALA A 44 -26.21 13.11 -8.13
N ASP A 45 -25.37 13.02 -9.17
CA ASP A 45 -25.58 13.69 -10.46
C ASP A 45 -26.35 12.82 -11.48
N GLY A 46 -26.64 11.56 -11.14
CA GLY A 46 -27.38 10.62 -11.97
C GLY A 46 -26.55 9.95 -13.09
N SER A 47 -25.26 10.26 -13.20
CA SER A 47 -24.37 9.63 -14.20
C SER A 47 -24.18 8.13 -13.98
N TYR A 48 -24.28 7.67 -12.72
CA TYR A 48 -24.21 6.25 -12.35
C TYR A 48 -25.26 5.43 -13.11
N GLU A 49 -26.52 5.84 -13.01
CA GLU A 49 -27.65 5.17 -13.67
C GLU A 49 -27.70 5.43 -15.18
N SER A 50 -27.18 6.58 -15.63
CA SER A 50 -27.19 6.99 -17.03
C SER A 50 -26.23 6.15 -17.88
N PHE A 51 -24.93 6.38 -17.74
CA PHE A 51 -23.92 5.90 -18.69
C PHE A 51 -22.77 5.12 -18.04
N ILE A 52 -22.61 5.18 -16.72
CA ILE A 52 -21.56 4.42 -16.01
C ILE A 52 -22.00 2.97 -15.83
N LYS A 53 -23.20 2.72 -15.28
CA LYS A 53 -23.71 1.36 -15.05
C LYS A 53 -23.99 0.67 -16.40
N PRO A 54 -23.36 -0.49 -16.68
CA PRO A 54 -23.55 -1.20 -17.95
C PRO A 54 -24.98 -1.70 -18.14
N GLU A 55 -25.43 -1.76 -19.39
CA GLU A 55 -26.77 -2.24 -19.75
C GLU A 55 -27.03 -3.70 -19.31
N ALA A 56 -25.98 -4.54 -19.31
CA ALA A 56 -26.07 -5.91 -18.82
C ALA A 56 -26.43 -5.98 -17.32
N VAL A 57 -25.90 -5.04 -16.51
CA VAL A 57 -26.24 -4.96 -15.08
C VAL A 57 -27.68 -4.49 -14.91
N LYS A 58 -28.09 -3.44 -15.64
CA LYS A 58 -29.47 -2.93 -15.63
C LYS A 58 -30.48 -4.03 -16.00
N SER A 59 -30.13 -4.86 -16.97
CA SER A 59 -30.96 -5.99 -17.41
C SER A 59 -31.12 -7.04 -16.32
N LEU A 60 -30.05 -7.35 -15.58
CA LEU A 60 -30.11 -8.27 -14.43
C LEU A 60 -30.93 -7.68 -13.28
N GLU A 61 -30.76 -6.39 -12.98
CA GLU A 61 -31.57 -5.70 -11.96
C GLU A 61 -33.06 -5.69 -12.32
N ALA A 62 -33.41 -5.54 -13.60
CA ALA A 62 -34.78 -5.64 -14.08
C ALA A 62 -35.41 -7.04 -13.87
N THR A 63 -34.58 -8.08 -13.70
CA THR A 63 -35.02 -9.44 -13.35
C THR A 63 -35.03 -9.72 -11.84
N GLY A 64 -34.69 -8.73 -11.02
CA GLY A 64 -34.72 -8.80 -9.55
C GLY A 64 -33.37 -9.01 -8.88
N GLU A 65 -32.27 -9.05 -9.64
CA GLU A 65 -30.92 -9.06 -9.05
C GLU A 65 -30.61 -7.72 -8.38
N GLN A 66 -29.76 -7.72 -7.36
CA GLN A 66 -29.33 -6.50 -6.68
C GLN A 66 -27.82 -6.35 -6.76
N PHE A 67 -27.37 -5.18 -7.20
CA PHE A 67 -25.95 -4.82 -7.21
C PHE A 67 -25.76 -3.49 -6.49
N PHE A 68 -24.74 -3.43 -5.64
CA PHE A 68 -24.34 -2.19 -5.03
C PHE A 68 -23.21 -1.50 -5.82
N PRO A 69 -23.13 -0.15 -5.78
CA PRO A 69 -22.14 0.62 -6.53
C PRO A 69 -20.69 0.12 -6.42
N LEU A 70 -20.21 -0.23 -5.22
CA LEU A 70 -18.83 -0.68 -5.03
C LEU A 70 -18.55 -2.07 -5.59
N GLU A 71 -19.57 -2.87 -5.92
CA GLU A 71 -19.36 -4.12 -6.65
C GLU A 71 -18.90 -3.86 -8.08
N LEU A 72 -19.28 -2.70 -8.63
CA LEU A 72 -18.87 -2.20 -9.93
C LEU A 72 -17.70 -1.20 -9.85
N ALA A 73 -16.94 -1.22 -8.75
CA ALA A 73 -15.82 -0.29 -8.53
C ALA A 73 -14.70 -0.37 -9.60
N SER A 74 -14.67 -1.44 -10.42
CA SER A 74 -13.79 -1.53 -11.59
C SER A 74 -14.10 -0.46 -12.65
N LEU A 75 -15.36 -0.01 -12.75
CA LEU A 75 -15.79 1.01 -13.72
C LEU A 75 -15.12 2.37 -13.48
N VAL A 76 -14.73 2.65 -12.24
CA VAL A 76 -14.04 3.89 -11.82
C VAL A 76 -12.56 3.65 -11.50
N HIS A 77 -12.00 2.50 -11.90
CA HIS A 77 -10.64 2.11 -11.51
C HIS A 77 -9.58 3.10 -12.00
N GLU A 78 -9.60 3.44 -13.29
CA GLU A 78 -8.60 4.32 -13.90
C GLU A 78 -8.64 5.73 -13.30
N GLU A 79 -9.84 6.30 -13.17
CA GLU A 79 -10.01 7.64 -12.61
C GLU A 79 -9.61 7.68 -11.13
N SER A 80 -10.01 6.69 -10.33
CA SER A 80 -9.58 6.61 -8.92
C SER A 80 -8.05 6.48 -8.78
N SER A 81 -7.40 5.75 -9.68
CA SER A 81 -5.94 5.58 -9.68
C SER A 81 -5.23 6.88 -10.08
N MET A 82 -5.77 7.61 -11.05
CA MET A 82 -5.28 8.93 -11.46
C MET A 82 -5.41 9.97 -10.34
N LEU A 83 -6.57 10.02 -9.66
CA LEU A 83 -6.80 10.93 -8.54
C LEU A 83 -5.90 10.61 -7.34
N ALA A 84 -5.76 9.33 -6.97
CA ALA A 84 -4.85 8.91 -5.91
C ALA A 84 -3.39 9.26 -6.24
N LYS A 85 -2.97 9.07 -7.49
CA LYS A 85 -1.64 9.50 -7.95
C LYS A 85 -1.46 11.01 -7.84
N LYS A 86 -2.44 11.79 -8.30
CA LYS A 86 -2.40 13.26 -8.21
C LYS A 86 -2.30 13.73 -6.75
N LEU A 87 -3.13 13.22 -5.86
CA LEU A 87 -3.08 13.53 -4.42
C LEU A 87 -1.72 13.21 -3.83
N ARG A 88 -1.16 12.03 -4.14
CA ARG A 88 0.18 11.65 -3.69
C ARG A 88 1.23 12.62 -4.19
N ASP A 89 1.23 12.91 -5.50
CA ASP A 89 2.25 13.75 -6.12
C ASP A 89 2.20 15.19 -5.56
N GLU A 90 1.01 15.71 -5.28
CA GLU A 90 0.82 17.01 -4.60
C GLU A 90 1.27 16.96 -3.14
N ALA A 91 0.86 15.94 -2.38
CA ALA A 91 1.23 15.80 -0.98
C ALA A 91 2.74 15.62 -0.77
N LEU A 92 3.40 14.90 -1.68
CA LEU A 92 4.85 14.76 -1.68
C LEU A 92 5.54 16.10 -1.93
N ARG A 93 5.11 16.86 -2.94
CA ARG A 93 5.67 18.18 -3.23
C ARG A 93 5.50 19.17 -2.08
N GLU A 94 4.40 19.05 -1.33
CA GLU A 94 4.11 19.86 -0.14
C GLU A 94 4.85 19.41 1.12
N GLY A 95 5.64 18.32 1.07
CA GLY A 95 6.39 17.81 2.21
C GLY A 95 5.52 17.19 3.30
N LYS A 96 4.29 16.75 2.97
CA LYS A 96 3.39 16.10 3.93
C LYS A 96 3.89 14.71 4.31
N ASN A 97 3.66 14.31 5.56
CA ASN A 97 3.79 12.92 5.95
C ASN A 97 2.70 12.10 5.25
N VAL A 98 3.09 11.13 4.41
CA VAL A 98 2.14 10.33 3.63
C VAL A 98 2.22 8.84 3.98
N ILE A 99 1.06 8.18 3.97
CA ILE A 99 0.93 6.72 3.93
C ILE A 99 0.44 6.36 2.54
N ILE A 100 1.27 5.65 1.80
CA ILE A 100 0.92 5.16 0.46
C ILE A 100 0.43 3.73 0.64
N ASP A 101 -0.90 3.54 0.68
CA ASP A 101 -1.53 2.21 0.79
C ASP A 101 -1.69 1.62 -0.60
N THR A 102 -0.97 0.54 -0.87
CA THR A 102 -0.97 -0.08 -2.19
C THR A 102 -0.81 -1.59 -2.09
N VAL A 103 -1.26 -2.30 -3.12
CA VAL A 103 -0.90 -3.71 -3.29
C VAL A 103 0.59 -3.84 -3.65
N LEU A 104 1.15 -2.87 -4.38
CA LEU A 104 2.52 -2.88 -4.91
C LEU A 104 2.87 -4.19 -5.66
N SER A 105 2.16 -4.53 -6.72
CA SER A 105 2.34 -5.81 -7.43
C SER A 105 3.39 -5.81 -8.55
N SER A 106 4.24 -4.77 -8.64
CA SER A 106 5.22 -4.60 -9.72
C SER A 106 6.51 -3.97 -9.22
N GLU A 107 7.64 -4.59 -9.54
CA GLU A 107 8.98 -4.05 -9.24
C GLU A 107 9.28 -2.73 -9.96
N THR A 108 8.74 -2.55 -11.17
CA THR A 108 8.88 -1.28 -11.91
C THR A 108 8.18 -0.15 -11.16
N SER A 109 6.95 -0.39 -10.68
CA SER A 109 6.20 0.59 -9.90
C SER A 109 6.87 0.87 -8.56
N ALA A 110 7.47 -0.15 -7.93
CA ALA A 110 8.28 0.00 -6.72
C ALA A 110 9.49 0.92 -6.96
N ARG A 111 10.27 0.70 -8.02
CA ARG A 111 11.41 1.58 -8.36
C ARG A 111 10.98 3.01 -8.67
N GLN A 112 9.91 3.19 -9.45
CA GLN A 112 9.37 4.52 -9.75
C GLN A 112 8.93 5.26 -8.48
N LEU A 113 8.25 4.56 -7.55
CA LEU A 113 7.86 5.12 -6.27
C LEU A 113 9.08 5.53 -5.45
N GLY A 114 10.11 4.68 -5.36
CA GLY A 114 11.33 4.99 -4.64
C GLY A 114 12.11 6.17 -5.23
N GLN A 115 12.18 6.28 -6.56
CA GLN A 115 12.76 7.42 -7.27
C GLN A 115 11.99 8.71 -6.97
N GLN A 116 10.65 8.66 -6.97
CA GLN A 116 9.83 9.81 -6.63
C GLN A 116 10.05 10.28 -5.20
N LEU A 117 10.04 9.35 -4.24
CA LEU A 117 10.32 9.67 -2.82
C LEU A 117 11.70 10.31 -2.66
N ALA A 118 12.71 9.78 -3.36
CA ALA A 118 14.07 10.34 -3.32
C ALA A 118 14.15 11.74 -3.94
N ALA A 119 13.49 11.96 -5.09
CA ALA A 119 13.46 13.25 -5.75
C ALA A 119 12.83 14.36 -4.89
N GLU A 120 11.80 14.00 -4.11
CA GLU A 120 11.10 14.91 -3.19
C GLU A 120 11.75 14.98 -1.79
N GLY A 121 12.93 14.38 -1.59
CA GLY A 121 13.71 14.49 -0.35
C GLY A 121 13.16 13.69 0.84
N TYR A 122 12.29 12.71 0.60
CA TYR A 122 11.69 11.91 1.67
C TYR A 122 12.66 10.90 2.27
N THR A 123 12.41 10.55 3.53
CA THR A 123 12.77 9.23 4.07
C THR A 123 11.52 8.35 4.11
N ALA A 124 11.71 7.05 3.97
CA ALA A 124 10.61 6.10 3.87
C ALA A 124 10.79 4.90 4.82
N GLU A 125 9.66 4.37 5.26
CA GLU A 125 9.55 3.05 5.86
C GLU A 125 8.63 2.21 4.99
N VAL A 126 8.99 0.95 4.76
CA VAL A 126 8.18 -0.03 4.05
C VAL A 126 7.66 -1.05 5.06
N LEU A 127 6.33 -1.14 5.15
CA LEU A 127 5.62 -2.17 5.90
C LEU A 127 4.93 -3.09 4.89
N ASP A 128 5.44 -4.31 4.78
CA ASP A 128 4.89 -5.36 3.93
C ASP A 128 4.05 -6.33 4.77
N VAL A 129 2.81 -6.55 4.37
CA VAL A 129 1.81 -7.30 5.15
C VAL A 129 1.34 -8.49 4.35
N GLU A 130 1.57 -9.68 4.89
CA GLU A 130 1.50 -10.92 4.13
C GLU A 130 0.62 -11.97 4.81
N VAL A 131 -0.07 -12.75 3.98
CA VAL A 131 -1.00 -13.81 4.38
C VAL A 131 -0.93 -14.96 3.38
N SER A 132 -1.52 -16.12 3.70
CA SER A 132 -1.79 -17.12 2.66
C SER A 132 -2.93 -16.69 1.73
N TYR A 133 -2.99 -17.29 0.53
CA TYR A 133 -4.09 -17.03 -0.41
C TYR A 133 -5.45 -17.36 0.20
N ASP A 134 -5.57 -18.47 0.92
CA ASP A 134 -6.84 -18.91 1.51
C ASP A 134 -7.34 -17.92 2.58
N ILE A 135 -6.43 -17.39 3.41
CA ILE A 135 -6.75 -16.33 4.37
C ILE A 135 -7.18 -15.05 3.65
N SER A 136 -6.43 -14.64 2.62
CA SER A 136 -6.76 -13.46 1.81
C SER A 136 -8.15 -13.57 1.17
N GLN A 137 -8.45 -14.69 0.51
CA GLN A 137 -9.76 -14.95 -0.10
C GLN A 137 -10.88 -14.94 0.93
N GLY A 138 -10.71 -15.65 2.04
CA GLY A 138 -11.72 -15.69 3.11
C GLY A 138 -12.03 -14.29 3.65
N ARG A 139 -11.01 -13.45 3.86
CA ARG A 139 -11.19 -12.07 4.31
C ARG A 139 -11.82 -11.16 3.27
N ILE A 140 -11.47 -11.31 1.99
CA ILE A 140 -12.10 -10.57 0.89
C ILE A 140 -13.60 -10.88 0.85
N ALA A 141 -13.96 -12.17 0.83
CA ALA A 141 -15.35 -12.62 0.77
C ALA A 141 -16.14 -12.14 2.00
N LYS A 142 -15.58 -12.34 3.20
CA LYS A 142 -16.21 -11.89 4.46
C LYS A 142 -16.44 -10.39 4.47
N ARG A 143 -15.45 -9.58 4.06
CA ARG A 143 -15.58 -8.11 4.04
C ARG A 143 -16.64 -7.65 3.04
N TRP A 144 -16.67 -8.24 1.86
CA TRP A 144 -17.71 -7.94 0.86
C TRP A 144 -19.09 -8.30 1.40
N GLN A 145 -19.26 -9.52 1.93
CA GLN A 145 -20.54 -10.00 2.47
C GLN A 145 -21.07 -9.08 3.57
N GLN A 146 -20.22 -8.72 4.54
CA GLN A 146 -20.60 -7.80 5.63
C GLN A 146 -21.08 -6.44 5.11
N SER A 147 -20.39 -5.89 4.10
CA SER A 147 -20.75 -4.59 3.52
C SER A 147 -22.01 -4.68 2.64
N TYR A 148 -22.22 -5.82 1.99
CA TYR A 148 -23.42 -6.10 1.20
C TYR A 148 -24.66 -6.22 2.09
N GLU A 149 -24.57 -7.01 3.16
CA GLU A 149 -25.64 -7.16 4.16
C GLU A 149 -25.98 -5.81 4.81
N GLU A 150 -24.98 -5.04 5.24
CA GLU A 150 -25.20 -3.71 5.80
C GLU A 150 -25.89 -2.76 4.81
N ALA A 151 -25.47 -2.75 3.55
CA ALA A 151 -26.08 -1.89 2.54
C ALA A 151 -27.50 -2.35 2.14
N THR A 152 -27.80 -3.64 2.28
CA THR A 152 -29.16 -4.17 2.10
C THR A 152 -30.09 -3.66 3.20
N GLU A 153 -29.61 -3.62 4.45
CA GLU A 153 -30.41 -3.17 5.59
C GLU A 153 -30.53 -1.65 5.69
N LYS A 154 -29.44 -0.92 5.44
CA LYS A 154 -29.31 0.51 5.76
C LYS A 154 -29.14 1.40 4.52
N GLY A 155 -29.01 0.82 3.34
CA GLY A 155 -28.57 1.52 2.13
C GLY A 155 -27.07 1.83 2.15
N GLY A 156 -26.57 2.41 1.06
CA GLY A 156 -25.16 2.78 0.91
C GLY A 156 -24.55 2.22 -0.37
N LEU A 157 -23.22 2.19 -0.41
CA LEU A 157 -22.48 1.78 -1.61
C LEU A 157 -22.18 0.27 -1.68
N GLY A 158 -22.50 -0.51 -0.64
CA GLY A 158 -22.17 -1.93 -0.54
C GLY A 158 -20.68 -2.23 -0.40
N GLY A 159 -20.31 -3.49 -0.67
CA GLY A 159 -18.94 -3.97 -0.57
C GLY A 159 -18.18 -3.98 -1.90
N ARG A 160 -16.87 -3.71 -1.86
CA ARG A 160 -16.02 -3.92 -3.04
C ARG A 160 -15.72 -5.40 -3.24
N TRP A 161 -16.25 -5.98 -4.32
CA TRP A 161 -15.85 -7.30 -4.77
C TRP A 161 -14.43 -7.28 -5.35
N VAL A 162 -13.63 -8.31 -5.04
CA VAL A 162 -12.31 -8.51 -5.64
C VAL A 162 -12.33 -9.87 -6.34
N PRO A 163 -12.28 -9.91 -7.68
CA PRO A 163 -12.27 -11.16 -8.43
C PRO A 163 -11.14 -12.08 -7.98
N SER A 164 -11.46 -13.36 -7.79
CA SER A 164 -10.50 -14.38 -7.31
C SER A 164 -9.31 -14.53 -8.26
N GLU A 165 -9.52 -14.38 -9.57
CA GLU A 165 -8.46 -14.39 -10.60
C GLU A 165 -7.47 -13.25 -10.40
N TYR A 166 -7.96 -12.03 -10.16
CA TYR A 166 -7.11 -10.89 -9.84
C TYR A 166 -6.35 -11.13 -8.53
N ALA A 167 -7.04 -11.55 -7.47
CA ALA A 167 -6.39 -11.83 -6.20
C ALA A 167 -5.31 -12.92 -6.35
N ARG A 168 -5.61 -14.04 -7.03
CA ARG A 168 -4.66 -15.12 -7.31
C ARG A 168 -3.45 -14.64 -8.12
N SER A 169 -3.66 -13.70 -9.05
CA SER A 169 -2.58 -13.08 -9.80
C SER A 169 -1.62 -12.24 -8.96
N VAL A 170 -1.94 -11.93 -7.70
CA VAL A 170 -1.00 -11.29 -6.76
C VAL A 170 -0.14 -12.33 -6.03
N PHE A 171 -0.62 -13.57 -5.87
CA PHE A 171 0.09 -14.65 -5.17
C PHE A 171 1.04 -15.46 -6.06
N ASN A 172 1.13 -15.15 -7.35
CA ASN A 172 2.06 -15.81 -8.29
C ASN A 172 3.39 -15.05 -8.43
N GLY A 173 3.92 -14.56 -7.31
CA GLY A 173 5.23 -13.92 -7.26
C GLY A 173 6.39 -14.93 -7.25
N PRO A 174 7.63 -14.45 -7.30
CA PRO A 174 8.82 -15.30 -7.29
C PRO A 174 8.94 -16.10 -5.98
N ASN A 175 9.55 -17.28 -6.05
CA ASN A 175 9.84 -18.14 -4.89
C ASN A 175 8.62 -18.53 -4.03
N GLY A 176 7.43 -18.58 -4.65
CA GLY A 176 6.18 -18.92 -3.94
C GLY A 176 5.67 -17.80 -3.01
N LYS A 177 6.19 -16.59 -3.16
CA LYS A 177 5.74 -15.39 -2.42
C LYS A 177 4.76 -14.58 -3.26
N THR A 178 4.17 -13.56 -2.66
CA THR A 178 3.35 -12.60 -3.41
C THR A 178 4.23 -11.69 -4.27
N LYS A 179 3.62 -11.11 -5.31
CA LYS A 179 4.24 -10.01 -6.06
C LYS A 179 4.47 -8.79 -5.18
N SER A 180 3.61 -8.58 -4.18
CA SER A 180 3.72 -7.53 -3.18
C SER A 180 5.03 -7.63 -2.40
N GLU A 181 5.33 -8.81 -1.85
CA GLU A 181 6.55 -9.07 -1.08
C GLU A 181 7.82 -8.87 -1.93
N ALA A 182 7.79 -9.35 -3.19
CA ALA A 182 8.91 -9.16 -4.10
C ALA A 182 9.16 -7.67 -4.42
N ALA A 183 8.11 -6.93 -4.76
CA ALA A 183 8.23 -5.51 -5.09
C ALA A 183 8.55 -4.64 -3.86
N ALA A 184 8.02 -4.98 -2.68
CA ALA A 184 8.34 -4.31 -1.42
C ALA A 184 9.80 -4.50 -1.04
N LYS A 185 10.34 -5.72 -1.22
CA LYS A 185 11.77 -6.01 -1.05
C LYS A 185 12.63 -5.19 -2.01
N VAL A 186 12.27 -5.14 -3.30
CA VAL A 186 12.97 -4.31 -4.29
C VAL A 186 12.98 -2.83 -3.90
N LEU A 187 11.82 -2.29 -3.52
CA LEU A 187 11.71 -0.91 -3.03
C LEU A 187 12.66 -0.69 -1.84
N ALA A 188 12.62 -1.61 -0.86
CA ALA A 188 13.42 -1.50 0.35
C ALA A 188 14.92 -1.57 0.10
N GLU A 189 15.38 -2.52 -0.71
CA GLU A 189 16.81 -2.80 -0.91
C GLU A 189 17.46 -1.82 -1.86
N GLU A 190 16.77 -1.44 -2.93
CA GLU A 190 17.36 -0.62 -4.00
C GLU A 190 17.19 0.88 -3.80
N CYS A 191 16.20 1.31 -3.01
CA CYS A 191 15.94 2.73 -2.82
C CYS A 191 16.62 3.24 -1.53
N PRO A 192 17.67 4.08 -1.62
CA PRO A 192 18.46 4.52 -0.46
C PRO A 192 17.68 5.28 0.62
N VAL A 193 16.52 5.84 0.23
CA VAL A 193 15.63 6.59 1.12
C VAL A 193 14.81 5.72 2.06
N VAL A 194 14.71 4.40 1.78
CA VAL A 194 14.02 3.46 2.67
C VAL A 194 14.91 3.14 3.87
N GLN A 195 14.57 3.67 5.04
CA GLN A 195 15.33 3.52 6.28
C GLN A 195 14.96 2.27 7.06
N ARG A 196 13.74 1.76 6.87
CA ARG A 196 13.26 0.56 7.56
C ARG A 196 12.37 -0.28 6.65
N TYR A 197 12.58 -1.58 6.68
CA TYR A 197 11.78 -2.57 5.97
C TYR A 197 11.31 -3.63 6.96
N ARG A 198 10.00 -3.84 7.02
CA ARG A 198 9.39 -4.83 7.90
C ARG A 198 8.41 -5.69 7.13
N VAL A 199 8.42 -6.99 7.42
CA VAL A 199 7.46 -7.96 6.90
C VAL A 199 6.66 -8.52 8.06
N TYR A 200 5.35 -8.29 8.04
CA TYR A 200 4.40 -8.80 9.00
C TYR A 200 3.59 -9.91 8.35
N ARG A 201 3.71 -11.15 8.84
CA ARG A 201 2.96 -12.28 8.29
C ARG A 201 1.95 -12.80 9.28
N THR A 202 0.72 -12.99 8.82
CA THR A 202 -0.29 -13.78 9.53
C THR A 202 -0.36 -15.17 8.92
N THR A 203 -0.04 -16.19 9.72
CA THR A 203 0.04 -17.59 9.24
C THR A 203 -1.26 -18.37 9.41
N GLN A 204 -2.16 -17.89 10.26
CA GLN A 204 -3.47 -18.49 10.51
C GLN A 204 -4.54 -17.43 10.77
N GLU A 205 -5.78 -17.69 10.33
CA GLU A 205 -6.91 -16.83 10.64
C GLU A 205 -7.29 -16.95 12.13
N SER A 206 -7.65 -15.84 12.75
CA SER A 206 -8.08 -15.86 14.15
C SER A 206 -9.45 -16.52 14.28
N THR A 207 -9.54 -17.55 15.09
CA THR A 207 -10.79 -18.12 15.59
C THR A 207 -10.85 -18.03 17.11
N HIS A 208 -12.02 -18.26 17.70
CA HIS A 208 -12.17 -18.32 19.17
C HIS A 208 -11.27 -19.40 19.79
N GLU A 209 -11.01 -20.48 19.06
CA GLU A 209 -10.20 -21.62 19.51
C GLU A 209 -8.71 -21.48 19.17
N ARG A 210 -8.38 -20.71 18.12
CA ARG A 210 -7.01 -20.51 17.63
C ARG A 210 -6.82 -19.03 17.26
N PRO A 211 -6.32 -18.19 18.18
CA PRO A 211 -6.05 -16.80 17.86
C PRO A 211 -5.05 -16.69 16.71
N ALA A 212 -5.16 -15.66 15.87
CA ALA A 212 -4.19 -15.44 14.80
C ALA A 212 -2.78 -15.31 15.40
N VAL A 213 -1.84 -16.08 14.86
CA VAL A 213 -0.42 -15.89 15.15
C VAL A 213 0.11 -15.00 14.04
N ALA A 214 0.26 -13.72 14.36
CA ALA A 214 0.94 -12.79 13.51
C ALA A 214 2.35 -12.55 14.06
N SER A 215 3.35 -12.54 13.18
CA SER A 215 4.74 -12.36 13.58
C SER A 215 5.49 -11.47 12.60
N TRP A 216 6.37 -10.64 13.16
CA TRP A 216 7.41 -9.94 12.42
C TRP A 216 8.42 -10.97 11.90
N GLU A 217 8.36 -11.30 10.61
CA GLU A 217 9.33 -12.21 9.98
C GLU A 217 10.63 -11.48 9.63
N VAL A 218 10.51 -10.20 9.27
CA VAL A 218 11.63 -9.33 8.89
C VAL A 218 11.47 -8.01 9.60
N ASP A 219 12.55 -7.53 10.20
CA ASP A 219 12.73 -6.14 10.61
C ASP A 219 14.17 -5.76 10.30
N MET A 220 14.34 -4.87 9.32
CA MET A 220 15.64 -4.43 8.83
C MET A 220 15.68 -2.90 8.82
N LYS A 221 16.83 -2.34 9.20
CA LYS A 221 17.07 -0.90 9.31
C LYS A 221 18.39 -0.54 8.63
N ARG A 222 18.44 0.64 8.01
CA ARG A 222 19.69 1.27 7.55
C ARG A 222 20.27 2.13 8.67
N ALA A 223 21.58 2.06 8.86
CA ALA A 223 22.30 2.88 9.84
C ALA A 223 22.46 4.35 9.40
N ALA A 224 22.41 4.60 8.09
CA ALA A 224 22.50 5.92 7.49
C ALA A 224 21.88 5.86 6.08
N PRO A 225 21.48 7.01 5.49
CA PRO A 225 21.03 7.05 4.10
C PRO A 225 22.04 6.36 3.16
N GLY A 226 21.55 5.40 2.36
CA GLY A 226 22.39 4.62 1.43
C GLY A 226 23.18 3.45 2.02
N ALA A 227 23.27 3.30 3.35
CA ALA A 227 23.91 2.11 3.96
C ALA A 227 23.04 0.86 3.77
N ALA A 228 23.62 -0.34 3.74
CA ALA A 228 22.85 -1.58 3.58
C ALA A 228 21.78 -1.79 4.67
N LEU A 229 20.66 -2.44 4.32
CA LEU A 229 19.66 -2.89 5.29
C LEU A 229 20.24 -4.03 6.12
N THR A 230 20.20 -3.89 7.45
CA THR A 230 20.70 -4.89 8.40
C THR A 230 19.73 -5.04 9.57
N THR A 231 19.96 -5.99 10.47
CA THR A 231 19.13 -6.12 11.68
C THR A 231 19.21 -4.84 12.53
N PRO A 232 18.17 -4.47 13.30
CA PRO A 232 18.17 -3.24 14.09
C PRO A 232 19.36 -3.15 15.06
N LYS A 233 19.79 -4.28 15.61
CA LYS A 233 20.98 -4.37 16.47
C LYS A 233 22.27 -4.02 15.71
N ALA A 234 22.44 -4.56 14.50
CA ALA A 234 23.61 -4.27 13.67
C ALA A 234 23.62 -2.81 13.18
N ALA A 235 22.45 -2.30 12.76
CA ALA A 235 22.29 -0.91 12.35
C ALA A 235 22.62 0.06 13.49
N ALA A 236 22.13 -0.20 14.71
CA ALA A 236 22.45 0.61 15.88
C ALA A 236 23.94 0.58 16.24
N ALA A 237 24.61 -0.57 16.10
CA ALA A 237 26.05 -0.66 16.33
C ALA A 237 26.84 0.16 15.30
N ALA A 238 26.45 0.12 14.02
CA ALA A 238 27.05 0.91 12.96
C ALA A 238 26.79 2.43 13.12
N GLU A 239 25.57 2.82 13.52
CA GLU A 239 25.23 4.21 13.87
C GLU A 239 26.17 4.75 14.96
N HIS A 240 26.30 4.03 16.08
CA HIS A 240 27.21 4.41 17.16
C HIS A 240 28.67 4.50 16.69
N TYR A 241 29.13 3.55 15.86
CA TYR A 241 30.48 3.58 15.32
C TYR A 241 30.72 4.81 14.45
N ASN A 242 29.79 5.15 13.55
CA ASN A 242 29.87 6.31 12.67
C ASN A 242 29.84 7.64 13.43
N ILE A 243 29.06 7.72 14.51
CA ILE A 243 29.02 8.88 15.40
C ILE A 243 30.37 9.05 16.12
N ALA A 244 30.94 7.95 16.61
CA ALA A 244 32.23 7.96 17.29
C ALA A 244 33.43 8.21 16.34
N HIS A 245 33.28 7.86 15.06
CA HIS A 245 34.32 7.98 14.03
C HIS A 245 33.76 8.68 12.78
N PRO A 246 33.52 10.00 12.84
CA PRO A 246 32.99 10.74 11.70
C PRO A 246 33.92 10.62 10.51
N GLN A 247 33.39 10.22 9.35
CA GLN A 247 34.19 10.20 8.13
C GLN A 247 34.63 11.62 7.75
N PRO A 248 35.89 11.82 7.34
CA PRO A 248 36.34 13.12 6.86
C PRO A 248 35.49 13.54 5.64
N PRO A 249 35.22 14.85 5.46
CA PRO A 249 34.43 15.31 4.32
C PRO A 249 35.06 14.82 3.02
N GLN A 250 34.25 14.17 2.18
CA GLN A 250 34.68 13.82 0.83
C GLN A 250 34.93 15.12 0.05
N ILE A 251 36.20 15.45 -0.15
CA ILE A 251 36.60 16.54 -1.04
C ILE A 251 36.28 16.06 -2.45
N ASP A 252 35.30 16.70 -3.10
CA ASP A 252 35.03 16.49 -4.52
C ASP A 252 36.29 16.88 -5.31
N PRO A 253 36.98 15.92 -5.98
CA PRO A 253 38.19 16.21 -6.73
C PRO A 253 37.94 17.13 -7.93
N LYS A 254 36.67 17.39 -8.31
CA LYS A 254 36.31 18.30 -9.39
C LYS A 254 36.15 19.76 -8.96
N ARG A 255 36.25 20.09 -7.67
CA ARG A 255 36.14 21.48 -7.18
C ARG A 255 37.45 22.28 -7.18
N GLY A 256 38.55 21.69 -7.68
CA GLY A 256 39.89 22.28 -7.61
C GLY A 256 40.43 22.98 -8.86
N SER A 257 39.69 23.07 -9.96
CA SER A 257 40.23 23.61 -11.23
C SER A 257 39.85 25.07 -11.55
N ASP A 258 39.10 25.76 -10.69
CA ASP A 258 38.65 27.16 -10.94
C ASP A 258 39.39 28.20 -10.09
N LEU A 259 40.72 28.08 -10.01
CA LEU A 259 41.57 29.17 -9.53
C LEU A 259 42.72 29.43 -10.50
N GLY A 260 42.46 30.34 -11.45
CA GLY A 260 43.46 31.26 -11.98
C GLY A 260 44.21 30.82 -13.24
N ARG A 261 43.74 31.30 -14.40
CA ARG A 261 44.46 32.23 -15.29
C ARG A 261 43.55 32.73 -16.40
#